data_AF-A0A2P2E953-F1
#
_entry.id   AF-A0A2P2E953-F1
#
_cell.length_a   1.000
_cell.length_b   1.000
_cell.length_c   1.000
_cell.angle_alpha   90.00
_cell.angle_beta   90.00
_cell.angle_gamma   90.00
#
_symmetry.space_group_name_H-M   'P 1'
#
loop_
_entity.id
_entity.type
_entity.pdbx_description
1 polymer ?
#
loop_
_entity_poly.entity_id
_entity_poly.type
_entity_poly.pdbx_seq_one_letter_code
_entity_poly.pdbx_strand_id
1 'polypeptide(L)'
;MKPDERHMLDCARARFACEAAAFALGIKGDLLVPDRGTAQHAFARQTAMYLTHVAFGLSLHRVAIAFGRDRSTVAYACHLIEDRRDDPHLDDMLDQLEAALRAAPAPRFLPDQQAA
;
A
#
# COMPACT_ATOMS: atom_id res chain seq x y z
N MET A 1 -5.16 -20.20 5.98
CA MET A 1 -4.07 -19.32 6.45
C MET A 1 -4.37 -18.93 7.87
N LYS A 2 -3.42 -19.12 8.79
CA LYS A 2 -3.60 -18.73 10.19
C LYS A 2 -3.77 -17.21 10.28
N PRO A 3 -4.47 -16.67 11.29
CA PRO A 3 -4.68 -15.22 11.41
C PRO A 3 -3.38 -14.40 11.34
N ASP A 4 -2.31 -14.87 11.99
CA ASP A 4 -1.02 -14.18 12.04
C ASP A 4 -0.30 -14.19 10.68
N GLU A 5 -0.33 -15.33 9.98
CA GLU A 5 0.23 -15.45 8.62
C GLU A 5 -0.46 -14.49 7.64
N ARG A 6 -1.78 -14.30 7.79
CA ARG A 6 -2.54 -13.35 6.97
C ARG A 6 -2.17 -11.91 7.29
N HIS A 7 -2.03 -11.59 8.56
CA HIS A 7 -1.62 -10.25 8.97
C HIS A 7 -0.21 -9.92 8.46
N MET A 8 0.74 -10.86 8.58
CA MET A 8 2.09 -10.70 8.02
C MET A 8 2.07 -10.49 6.50
N LEU A 9 1.24 -11.24 5.77
CA LEU A 9 1.05 -11.05 4.34
C LEU A 9 0.46 -9.68 4.00
N ASP A 10 -0.52 -9.21 4.77
CA ASP A 10 -1.13 -7.91 4.60
C ASP A 10 -0.12 -6.78 4.81
N CYS A 11 0.71 -6.88 5.86
CA CYS A 11 1.80 -5.93 6.13
C CYS A 11 2.88 -5.95 5.05
N ALA A 12 3.27 -7.13 4.56
CA ALA A 12 4.26 -7.24 3.48
C ALA A 12 3.75 -6.60 2.17
N ARG A 13 2.47 -6.82 1.84
CA ARG A 13 1.80 -6.20 0.68
C ARG A 13 1.68 -4.69 0.82
N ALA A 14 1.29 -4.20 2.00
CA ALA A 14 1.24 -2.77 2.29
C ALA A 14 2.62 -2.11 2.13
N ARG A 15 3.68 -2.76 2.62
CA ARG A 15 5.05 -2.25 2.46
C ARG A 15 5.48 -2.20 1.00
N PHE A 16 5.20 -3.24 0.23
CA PHE A 16 5.52 -3.26 -1.19
C PHE A 16 4.77 -2.18 -1.98
N ALA A 17 3.49 -1.96 -1.67
CA ALA A 17 2.71 -0.85 -2.25
C ALA A 17 3.27 0.52 -1.86
N CYS A 18 3.74 0.68 -0.62
CA CYS A 18 4.42 1.90 -0.17
C CYS A 18 5.71 2.16 -0.96
N GLU A 19 6.55 1.15 -1.15
CA GLU A 19 7.79 1.27 -1.91
C GLU A 19 7.54 1.61 -3.38
N ALA A 20 6.54 0.96 -3.99
CA ALA A 20 6.15 1.23 -5.37
C ALA A 20 5.59 2.66 -5.56
N ALA A 21 4.72 3.11 -4.66
CA ALA A 21 4.19 4.48 -4.69
C ALA A 21 5.28 5.52 -4.44
N ALA A 22 6.18 5.28 -3.48
CA ALA A 22 7.31 6.17 -3.20
C ALA A 22 8.25 6.29 -4.42
N PHE A 23 8.55 5.16 -5.07
CA PHE A 23 9.36 5.12 -6.29
C PHE A 23 8.73 5.96 -7.40
N ALA A 24 7.46 5.73 -7.73
CA ALA A 24 6.78 6.43 -8.83
C ALA A 24 6.65 7.93 -8.59
N LEU A 25 6.46 8.35 -7.34
CA LEU A 25 6.25 9.75 -6.96
C LEU A 25 7.54 10.48 -6.55
N GLY A 26 8.70 9.81 -6.61
CA GLY A 26 9.98 10.40 -6.24
C GLY A 26 10.11 10.74 -4.73
N ILE A 27 9.37 10.04 -3.88
CA ILE A 27 9.35 10.28 -2.43
C ILE A 27 10.41 9.45 -1.74
N LYS A 28 11.17 10.08 -0.85
CA LYS A 28 12.14 9.41 0.03
C LYS A 28 11.54 9.24 1.41
N GLY A 29 11.79 8.10 2.03
CA GLY A 29 11.36 7.80 3.39
C GLY A 29 10.34 6.66 3.47
N ASP A 30 10.13 6.16 4.69
CA ASP A 30 9.18 5.07 4.94
C ASP A 30 7.75 5.62 5.09
N LEU A 31 6.88 5.28 4.13
CA LEU A 31 5.49 5.73 4.11
C LEU A 31 4.62 5.08 5.19
N LEU A 32 5.04 3.96 5.78
CA LEU A 32 4.34 3.31 6.89
C LEU A 32 4.56 4.05 8.21
N VAL A 33 5.63 4.84 8.33
CA VAL A 33 5.90 5.63 9.54
C VAL A 33 4.88 6.77 9.64
N PRO A 34 4.19 6.93 10.78
CA PRO A 34 3.20 7.97 11.00
C PRO A 34 3.87 9.32 11.27
N ASP A 35 4.53 9.87 10.27
CA ASP A 35 4.93 11.28 10.25
C ASP A 35 3.88 12.11 9.49
N ARG A 36 3.66 13.36 9.89
CA ARG A 36 2.79 14.29 9.16
C ARG A 36 3.30 14.44 7.72
N GLY A 37 4.63 14.56 7.55
CA GLY A 37 5.27 14.70 6.24
C GLY A 37 4.76 15.90 5.44
N THR A 38 5.13 15.98 4.16
CA THR A 38 4.59 16.98 3.22
C THR A 38 3.29 16.49 2.57
N ALA A 39 2.58 17.37 1.86
CA ALA A 39 1.41 17.00 1.06
C ALA A 39 1.72 15.86 0.06
N GLN A 40 2.93 15.85 -0.50
CA GLN A 40 3.39 14.78 -1.40
C GLN A 40 3.55 13.44 -0.67
N HIS A 41 4.03 13.44 0.58
CA HIS A 41 4.09 12.21 1.39
C HIS A 41 2.69 11.70 1.74
N ALA A 42 1.76 12.61 2.06
CA ALA A 42 0.36 12.24 2.29
C ALA A 42 -0.27 11.60 1.05
N PHE A 43 -0.06 12.19 -0.14
CA PHE A 43 -0.53 11.65 -1.40
C PHE A 43 0.07 10.27 -1.72
N ALA A 44 1.37 10.08 -1.47
CA ALA A 44 2.02 8.79 -1.66
C ALA A 44 1.46 7.70 -0.72
N ARG A 45 1.17 8.04 0.55
CA ARG A 45 0.48 7.11 1.48
C ARG A 45 -0.92 6.76 1.00
N GLN A 46 -1.68 7.74 0.55
CA GLN A 46 -3.04 7.52 0.02
C GLN A 46 -3.00 6.61 -1.21
N THR A 47 -2.04 6.84 -2.12
CA THR A 47 -1.77 6.00 -3.29
C THR A 47 -1.43 4.57 -2.88
N ALA A 48 -0.55 4.39 -1.89
CA ALA A 48 -0.19 3.06 -1.39
C ALA A 48 -1.39 2.33 -0.75
N MET A 49 -2.23 3.03 0.02
CA MET A 49 -3.45 2.47 0.60
C MET A 49 -4.43 2.01 -0.49
N TYR A 50 -4.63 2.86 -1.52
CA TYR A 50 -5.45 2.54 -2.67
C TYR A 50 -4.94 1.30 -3.41
N LEU A 51 -3.66 1.29 -3.78
CA LEU A 51 -3.02 0.17 -4.47
C LEU A 51 -3.08 -1.13 -3.63
N THR A 52 -2.96 -1.03 -2.30
CA THR A 52 -3.11 -2.20 -1.43
C THR A 52 -4.53 -2.77 -1.51
N HIS A 53 -5.55 -1.91 -1.60
CA HIS A 53 -6.94 -2.30 -1.77
C HIS A 53 -7.16 -2.97 -3.13
N VAL A 54 -6.80 -2.31 -4.24
CA VAL A 54 -7.18 -2.75 -5.60
C VAL A 54 -6.27 -3.84 -6.16
N ALA A 55 -4.94 -3.74 -5.97
CA ALA A 55 -4.00 -4.70 -6.52
C ALA A 55 -4.06 -6.06 -5.80
N PHE A 56 -4.21 -6.04 -4.47
CA PHE A 56 -4.17 -7.24 -3.63
C PHE A 56 -5.53 -7.71 -3.09
N GLY A 57 -6.61 -6.96 -3.36
CA GLY A 57 -7.96 -7.29 -2.93
C GLY A 57 -8.16 -7.22 -1.40
N LEU A 58 -7.35 -6.43 -0.69
CA LEU A 58 -7.54 -6.24 0.75
C LEU A 58 -8.79 -5.40 1.00
N SER A 59 -9.60 -5.75 1.99
CA SER A 59 -10.70 -4.87 2.41
C SER A 59 -10.14 -3.60 3.09
N LEU A 60 -10.90 -2.49 3.07
CA LEU A 60 -10.49 -1.23 3.72
C LEU A 60 -10.08 -1.42 5.18
N HIS A 61 -10.73 -2.35 5.89
CA HIS A 61 -10.38 -2.68 7.28
C HIS A 61 -9.01 -3.38 7.39
N ARG A 62 -8.68 -4.29 6.48
CA ARG A 62 -7.37 -4.96 6.45
C ARG A 62 -6.26 -4.00 6.06
N VAL A 63 -6.52 -3.11 5.10
CA VAL A 63 -5.59 -2.01 4.77
C VAL A 63 -5.37 -1.12 6.00
N ALA A 64 -6.44 -0.74 6.70
CA ALA A 64 -6.35 0.10 7.89
C ALA A 64 -5.47 -0.53 8.98
N ILE A 65 -5.64 -1.83 9.25
CA ILE A 65 -4.80 -2.59 10.17
C ILE A 65 -3.34 -2.61 9.70
N ALA A 66 -3.07 -2.93 8.43
CA ALA A 66 -1.72 -3.03 7.90
C ALA A 66 -0.95 -1.69 7.91
N PHE A 67 -1.66 -0.56 7.80
CA PHE A 67 -1.10 0.79 7.85
C PHE A 67 -1.15 1.42 9.26
N GLY A 68 -1.74 0.77 10.26
CA GLY A 68 -1.95 1.34 11.59
C GLY A 68 -2.81 2.61 11.57
N ARG A 69 -3.84 2.65 10.73
CA ARG A 69 -4.74 3.81 10.53
C ARG A 69 -6.19 3.46 10.81
N ASP A 70 -7.03 4.48 10.95
CA ASP A 70 -8.47 4.27 11.03
C ASP A 70 -9.06 3.89 9.65
N ARG A 71 -10.10 3.06 9.65
CA ARG A 71 -10.76 2.62 8.41
C ARG A 71 -11.28 3.81 7.58
N SER A 72 -11.79 4.86 8.22
CA SER A 72 -12.26 6.06 7.54
C SER A 72 -11.13 6.80 6.81
N THR A 73 -9.90 6.74 7.34
CA THR A 73 -8.70 7.31 6.67
C THR A 73 -8.42 6.59 5.36
N VAL A 74 -8.52 5.26 5.35
CA VAL A 74 -8.33 4.45 4.14
C VAL A 74 -9.46 4.68 3.14
N ALA A 75 -10.71 4.75 3.61
CA ALA A 75 -11.86 5.04 2.76
C ALA A 75 -11.69 6.42 2.08
N TYR A 76 -11.32 7.44 2.86
CA TYR A 76 -11.01 8.77 2.35
C TYR A 76 -9.87 8.73 1.32
N ALA A 77 -8.80 8.00 1.59
CA ALA A 77 -7.69 7.83 0.65
C ALA A 77 -8.16 7.21 -0.68
N CYS A 78 -8.96 6.15 -0.64
CA CYS A 78 -9.45 5.49 -1.85
C CYS A 78 -10.34 6.44 -2.66
N HIS A 79 -11.29 7.14 -2.03
CA HIS A 79 -12.13 8.13 -2.71
C HIS A 79 -11.29 9.25 -3.34
N LEU A 80 -10.30 9.79 -2.61
CA LEU A 80 -9.45 10.84 -3.14
C LEU A 80 -8.62 10.38 -4.34
N ILE A 81 -8.13 9.14 -4.35
CA ILE A 81 -7.39 8.62 -5.51
C ILE A 81 -8.33 8.40 -6.69
N GLU A 82 -9.52 7.81 -6.49
CA GLU A 82 -10.52 7.64 -7.54
C GLU A 82 -10.93 8.97 -8.17
N ASP A 83 -11.22 10.00 -7.36
CA ASP A 83 -11.52 11.35 -7.86
C ASP A 83 -10.38 11.98 -8.67
N ARG A 84 -9.13 11.53 -8.45
CA ARG A 84 -7.94 12.03 -9.13
C ARG A 84 -7.60 11.27 -10.40
N ARG A 85 -8.22 10.10 -10.66
CA ARG A 85 -8.06 9.33 -11.89
C ARG A 85 -8.63 10.04 -13.13
N ASP A 86 -9.34 11.16 -12.95
CA ASP A 86 -9.72 12.07 -14.05
C ASP A 86 -8.49 12.68 -14.78
N ASP A 87 -7.30 12.68 -14.16
CA ASP A 87 -6.04 13.03 -14.84
C ASP A 87 -5.45 11.79 -15.55
N PRO A 88 -5.40 11.76 -16.90
CA PRO A 88 -4.94 10.59 -17.64
C PRO A 88 -3.50 10.16 -17.33
N HIS A 89 -2.62 11.09 -16.93
CA HIS A 89 -1.24 10.74 -16.60
C HIS A 89 -1.16 10.01 -15.27
N LEU A 90 -1.97 10.43 -14.30
CA LEU A 90 -2.06 9.77 -13.01
C LEU A 90 -2.75 8.41 -13.16
N ASP A 91 -3.82 8.34 -13.96
CA ASP A 91 -4.56 7.11 -14.24
C ASP A 91 -3.66 6.02 -14.83
N ASP A 92 -2.92 6.35 -15.89
CA ASP A 92 -1.96 5.43 -16.53
C ASP A 92 -0.85 4.98 -15.56
N MET A 93 -0.31 5.90 -14.75
CA MET A 93 0.69 5.55 -13.72
C MET A 93 0.11 4.59 -12.68
N LEU A 94 -1.13 4.80 -12.23
CA LEU A 94 -1.80 3.93 -11.27
C LEU A 94 -2.05 2.53 -11.84
N ASP A 95 -2.48 2.44 -13.10
CA ASP A 95 -2.69 1.17 -13.80
C ASP A 95 -1.38 0.38 -13.97
N GLN A 96 -0.29 1.05 -14.34
CA GLN A 96 1.03 0.43 -14.44
C GLN A 96 1.51 -0.10 -13.08
N LEU A 97 1.34 0.69 -12.01
CA LEU A 97 1.68 0.27 -10.65
C LEU A 97 0.83 -0.93 -10.20
N GLU A 98 -0.47 -0.87 -10.44
CA GLU A 98 -1.40 -1.94 -10.08
C GLU A 98 -1.03 -3.26 -10.79
N ALA A 99 -0.74 -3.19 -12.09
CA ALA A 99 -0.28 -4.33 -12.87
C ALA A 99 1.04 -4.91 -12.34
N ALA A 100 2.02 -4.05 -12.03
CA ALA A 100 3.30 -4.47 -11.48
C ALA A 100 3.15 -5.15 -10.11
N LEU A 101 2.31 -4.60 -9.23
CA LEU A 101 2.04 -5.18 -7.91
C LEU A 101 1.36 -6.55 -8.01
N ARG A 102 0.43 -6.72 -8.98
CA ARG A 102 -0.24 -8.01 -9.25
C ARG A 102 0.69 -9.06 -9.84
N ALA A 103 1.62 -8.64 -10.70
CA ALA A 103 2.58 -9.54 -11.35
C ALA A 103 3.72 -9.97 -10.41
N ALA A 104 3.92 -9.27 -9.30
CA ALA A 104 5.00 -9.57 -8.37
C ALA A 104 4.83 -10.96 -7.73
N PRO A 105 5.94 -11.66 -7.45
CA PRO A 105 5.88 -12.91 -6.72
C PRO A 105 5.35 -12.68 -5.30
N ALA A 106 4.74 -13.72 -4.72
CA ALA A 106 4.34 -13.67 -3.32
C ALA A 106 5.57 -13.44 -2.41
N PRO A 107 5.42 -12.65 -1.32
CA PRO A 107 6.50 -12.44 -0.37
C PRO A 107 6.91 -13.77 0.24
N ARG A 108 8.22 -13.97 0.35
CA ARG A 108 8.80 -15.15 1.00
C ARG A 108 9.02 -14.83 2.47
N PHE A 109 8.36 -15.55 3.36
CA PHE A 109 8.67 -15.53 4.78
C PHE A 109 9.76 -16.58 5.02
N LEU A 110 10.99 -16.13 5.26
CA LEU A 110 12.04 -17.07 5.67
C LEU A 110 11.72 -17.51 7.10
N PRO A 111 11.72 -18.82 7.39
CA PRO A 111 11.61 -19.27 8.77
C PRO A 111 12.79 -18.72 9.57
N ASP A 112 12.53 -18.25 10.79
CA ASP A 112 13.58 -17.79 11.71
C ASP A 112 14.64 -18.90 11.82
N GLN A 113 15.87 -18.60 11.40
CA GLN A 113 17.01 -19.51 11.58
C GLN A 113 17.54 -19.50 13.03
N GLN A 114 16.75 -19.00 13.99
CA GLN A 114 17.09 -18.90 15.40
C GLN A 114 16.18 -19.81 16.24
N ALA A 115 16.24 -21.11 15.94
CA ALA A 115 15.75 -22.16 16.81
C ALA A 115 16.59 -23.43 16.60
N ALA A 116 17.88 -23.31 16.84
CA ALA A 116 18.84 -24.41 16.94
C ALA A 116 19.80 -24.13 18.09
#